data_AF-A0A4Y2WND3-F1
#
_entry.id   AF-A0A4Y2WND3-F1
#
_cell.length_a   1.000
_cell.length_b   1.000
_cell.length_c   1.000
_cell.angle_alpha   90.00
_cell.angle_beta   90.00
_cell.angle_gamma   90.00
#
_symmetry.space_group_name_H-M   'P 1'
#
loop_
_entity.id
_entity.type
_entity.pdbx_description
1 polymer ?
#
loop_
_entity_poly.entity_id
_entity_poly.type
_entity_poly.pdbx_seq_one_letter_code
_entity_poly.pdbx_strand_id
1 'polypeptide(L)'
;MSIFVAARKCDLKILSEELGEKVDDSNKLKDLKKMILASKEYDEECAKEWLNTIINERKEREENERINEEIQERRHQEEIKERKRQEEI
;
A
#
# COMPACT_ATOMS: atom_id res chain seq x y z
N MET A 1 -13.38 4.68 -18.15
CA MET A 1 -12.10 5.03 -17.49
C MET A 1 -11.44 3.73 -17.08
N SER A 2 -10.11 3.59 -17.12
CA SER A 2 -9.48 2.36 -16.62
C SER A 2 -9.54 2.32 -15.09
N ILE A 3 -9.95 1.20 -14.51
CA ILE A 3 -9.97 1.00 -13.04
C ILE A 3 -8.55 1.02 -12.44
N PHE A 4 -7.51 0.84 -13.27
CA PHE A 4 -6.12 0.68 -12.83
C PHE A 4 -5.29 1.98 -12.79
N VAL A 5 -5.92 3.16 -12.76
CA VAL A 5 -5.19 4.45 -12.84
C VAL A 5 -4.36 4.72 -11.58
N ALA A 6 -4.92 4.44 -10.40
CA ALA A 6 -4.24 4.66 -9.12
C ALA A 6 -3.52 3.41 -8.57
N ALA A 7 -3.60 2.29 -9.29
CA ALA A 7 -3.08 1.00 -8.86
C ALA A 7 -1.59 0.84 -9.16
N ARG A 8 -0.83 0.40 -8.16
CA ARG A 8 0.57 -0.02 -8.28
C ARG A 8 0.65 -1.51 -8.63
N LYS A 9 1.84 -1.98 -8.97
CA LYS A 9 2.08 -3.39 -9.31
C LYS A 9 1.70 -4.35 -8.17
N CYS A 10 2.00 -3.98 -6.92
CA CYS A 10 1.63 -4.78 -5.75
C CYS A 10 0.10 -4.91 -5.60
N ASP A 11 -0.66 -3.83 -5.82
CA ASP A 11 -2.13 -3.89 -5.73
C ASP A 11 -2.73 -4.84 -6.77
N LEU A 12 -2.20 -4.80 -8.01
CA LEU A 12 -2.67 -5.70 -9.08
C LEU A 12 -2.28 -7.15 -8.82
N LYS A 13 -1.15 -7.39 -8.14
CA LYS A 13 -0.75 -8.75 -7.73
C LYS A 13 -1.78 -9.32 -6.76
N ILE A 14 -2.13 -8.56 -5.72
CA ILE A 14 -3.15 -8.95 -4.73
C ILE A 14 -4.49 -9.20 -5.43
N LEU A 15 -4.94 -8.29 -6.28
CA LEU A 15 -6.22 -8.46 -7.00
C LEU A 15 -6.22 -9.71 -7.90
N SER A 16 -5.08 -10.05 -8.51
CA SER A 16 -4.97 -11.24 -9.34
C SER A 16 -5.03 -12.53 -8.49
N GLU A 17 -4.38 -12.53 -7.31
CA GLU A 17 -4.45 -13.65 -6.36
C GLU A 17 -5.88 -13.86 -5.84
N GLU A 18 -6.61 -12.78 -5.54
CA GLU A 18 -8.03 -12.83 -5.14
C GLU A 18 -8.93 -13.39 -6.25
N LEU A 19 -8.60 -13.12 -7.52
CA LEU A 19 -9.28 -13.72 -8.67
C LEU A 19 -8.84 -15.17 -8.97
N GLY A 20 -8.01 -15.76 -8.11
CA GLY A 20 -7.51 -17.13 -8.24
C GLY A 20 -6.40 -17.32 -9.28
N GLU A 21 -5.87 -16.22 -9.82
CA GLU A 21 -4.79 -16.25 -10.81
C GLU A 21 -3.43 -16.45 -10.13
N LYS A 22 -2.57 -17.28 -10.73
CA LYS A 22 -1.20 -17.46 -10.25
C LYS A 22 -0.31 -16.33 -10.76
N VAL A 23 0.17 -15.50 -9.85
CA VAL A 23 1.06 -14.38 -10.16
C VAL A 23 2.45 -14.59 -9.58
N ASP A 24 3.45 -14.22 -10.37
CA ASP A 24 4.86 -14.24 -10.05
C ASP A 24 5.41 -12.82 -9.94
N ASP A 25 6.47 -12.64 -9.16
CA ASP A 25 7.09 -11.32 -8.98
C ASP A 25 7.71 -10.77 -10.27
N SER A 26 8.03 -11.63 -11.24
CA SER A 26 8.53 -11.22 -12.56
C SER A 26 7.44 -10.68 -13.50
N ASN A 27 6.15 -10.91 -13.22
CA ASN A 27 5.07 -10.44 -14.08
C ASN A 27 5.13 -8.92 -14.26
N LYS A 28 5.03 -8.44 -15.50
CA LYS A 28 4.99 -7.01 -15.76
C LYS A 28 3.61 -6.46 -15.41
N LEU A 29 3.54 -5.16 -15.09
CA LEU A 29 2.27 -4.48 -14.82
C LEU A 29 1.24 -4.68 -15.94
N LYS A 30 1.69 -4.66 -17.20
CA LYS A 30 0.83 -4.89 -18.37
C LYS A 30 0.26 -6.31 -18.41
N ASP A 31 1.03 -7.30 -17.97
CA ASP A 31 0.62 -8.70 -18.00
C ASP A 31 -0.38 -8.98 -16.88
N LEU A 32 -0.17 -8.42 -15.68
CA LEU A 32 -1.15 -8.47 -14.58
C LEU A 32 -2.51 -7.87 -14.99
N LYS A 33 -2.51 -6.69 -15.62
CA LYS A 33 -3.74 -6.07 -16.12
C LYS A 33 -4.47 -6.98 -17.11
N LYS A 34 -3.73 -7.65 -18.00
CA LYS A 34 -4.32 -8.59 -18.97
C LYS A 34 -4.88 -9.83 -18.30
N MET A 35 -4.18 -10.38 -17.31
CA MET A 35 -4.64 -11.55 -16.56
C MET A 35 -5.95 -11.27 -15.82
N ILE A 36 -6.01 -10.14 -15.11
CA ILE A 36 -7.23 -9.69 -14.41
C ILE A 36 -8.41 -9.59 -15.39
N LEU A 37 -8.21 -8.91 -16.52
CA LEU A 37 -9.27 -8.74 -17.53
C LEU A 37 -9.65 -10.04 -18.27
N ALA A 38 -8.80 -11.07 -18.21
CA ALA A 38 -9.03 -12.36 -18.84
C ALA A 38 -9.60 -13.41 -17.87
N SER A 39 -9.65 -13.10 -16.56
CA SER A 39 -10.22 -14.01 -15.56
C SER A 39 -11.72 -14.20 -15.82
N LYS A 40 -12.19 -15.43 -15.62
CA LYS A 40 -13.61 -15.78 -15.79
C LYS A 40 -14.50 -15.14 -14.74
N GLU A 41 -13.95 -14.90 -13.56
CA GLU A 41 -14.64 -14.29 -12.42
C GLU A 41 -14.49 -12.76 -12.41
N TYR A 42 -13.92 -12.18 -13.48
CA TYR A 42 -13.75 -10.73 -13.57
C TYR A 42 -15.11 -10.04 -13.76
N ASP A 43 -15.56 -9.39 -12.70
CA ASP A 43 -16.57 -8.35 -12.74
C ASP A 43 -15.92 -6.97 -12.53
N GLU A 44 -16.20 -6.02 -13.41
CA GLU A 44 -15.54 -4.70 -13.39
C GLU A 44 -15.87 -3.89 -12.13
N GLU A 45 -17.11 -3.99 -11.63
CA GLU A 45 -17.55 -3.25 -10.46
C GLU A 45 -16.97 -3.85 -9.18
N CYS A 46 -17.05 -5.17 -9.03
CA CYS A 46 -16.39 -5.89 -7.94
C CYS A 46 -14.87 -5.65 -7.95
N ALA A 47 -14.19 -5.83 -9.09
CA ALA A 47 -12.75 -5.64 -9.19
C ALA A 47 -12.35 -4.21 -8.83
N LYS A 48 -13.18 -3.21 -9.15
CA LYS A 48 -12.96 -1.82 -8.77
C LYS A 48 -13.12 -1.61 -7.26
N GLU A 49 -14.16 -2.17 -6.64
CA GLU A 49 -14.35 -2.09 -5.19
C GLU A 49 -13.19 -2.76 -4.43
N TRP A 50 -12.83 -3.99 -4.81
CA TRP A 50 -11.68 -4.71 -4.25
C TRP A 50 -10.39 -3.91 -4.37
N LEU A 51 -10.12 -3.36 -5.56
CA LEU A 51 -8.93 -2.56 -5.80
C LEU A 51 -8.88 -1.28 -4.96
N ASN A 52 -10.04 -0.64 -4.74
CA ASN A 52 -10.12 0.52 -3.85
C ASN A 52 -9.80 0.15 -2.40
N THR A 53 -10.30 -0.99 -1.92
CA THR A 53 -9.97 -1.51 -0.58
C THR A 53 -8.47 -1.74 -0.43
N ILE A 54 -7.85 -2.45 -1.37
CA ILE A 54 -6.40 -2.72 -1.38
C ILE A 54 -5.58 -1.41 -1.37
N ILE A 55 -5.98 -0.44 -2.21
CA ILE A 55 -5.30 0.86 -2.26
C ILE A 55 -5.47 1.64 -0.96
N ASN A 56 -6.65 1.61 -0.36
CA ASN A 56 -6.93 2.31 0.90
C ASN A 56 -6.15 1.70 2.07
N GLU A 57 -6.14 0.37 2.20
CA GLU A 57 -5.36 -0.32 3.23
C GLU A 57 -3.86 -0.01 3.12
N ARG A 58 -3.31 0.02 1.90
CA ARG A 58 -1.92 0.43 1.68
C ARG A 58 -1.69 1.87 2.12
N LYS A 59 -2.57 2.81 1.73
CA LYS A 59 -2.44 4.21 2.12
C LYS A 59 -2.53 4.40 3.63
N GLU A 60 -3.44 3.69 4.29
CA GLU A 60 -3.60 3.72 5.74
C GLU A 60 -2.34 3.19 6.44
N ARG A 61 -1.73 2.11 5.93
CA ARG A 61 -0.46 1.61 6.44
C ARG A 61 0.67 2.62 6.27
N GLU A 62 0.81 3.20 5.07
CA GLU A 62 1.82 4.23 4.78
C GLU A 62 1.65 5.47 5.68
N GLU A 63 0.41 5.87 5.97
CA GLU A 63 0.11 6.98 6.88
C GLU A 63 0.44 6.64 8.34
N ASN A 64 0.04 5.45 8.80
CA ASN A 64 0.33 4.99 10.16
C ASN A 64 1.84 4.87 10.41
N GLU A 65 2.61 4.41 9.43
CA GLU A 65 4.07 4.36 9.50
C GLU A 65 4.66 5.77 9.65
N ARG A 66 4.19 6.74 8.85
CA ARG A 66 4.64 8.15 8.95
C ARG A 66 4.30 8.77 10.30
N ILE A 67 3.08 8.58 10.80
CA ILE A 67 2.66 9.10 12.11
C ILE A 67 3.53 8.50 13.21
N ASN A 68 3.81 7.19 13.15
CA ASN A 68 4.66 6.54 14.12
C ASN A 68 6.11 7.06 14.05
N GLU A 69 6.67 7.26 12.86
CA GLU A 69 7.98 7.88 12.67
C GLU A 69 8.04 9.30 13.27
N GLU A 70 7.03 10.14 13.02
CA GLU A 70 6.97 11.50 13.58
C GLU A 70 6.89 11.49 15.12
N ILE A 71 6.15 10.55 15.70
CA ILE A 71 6.10 10.38 17.16
C ILE A 71 7.45 9.93 17.72
N GLN A 72 8.14 8.99 17.07
CA GLN A 72 9.47 8.55 17.49
C GLN A 72 10.50 9.69 17.40
N GLU A 73 10.48 10.45 16.32
CA GLU A 73 11.38 11.59 16.14
C GLU A 73 11.13 12.68 17.20
N ARG A 74 9.86 13.01 17.48
CA ARG A 74 9.52 13.95 18.56
C ARG A 74 10.04 13.49 19.92
N ARG A 75 9.83 12.22 20.28
CA ARG A 75 10.34 11.65 21.53
C ARG A 75 11.86 11.76 21.63
N HIS A 76 12.57 11.40 20.56
CA HIS A 76 14.02 11.49 20.52
C HIS A 76 14.53 12.94 20.70
N GLN A 77 13.85 13.91 20.08
CA GLN A 77 14.19 15.33 20.23
C GLN A 77 13.93 15.83 21.66
N GLU A 78 12.85 15.37 22.31
CA GLU A 78 12.57 15.71 23.72
C GLU A 78 13.61 15.12 24.67
N GLU A 79 14.01 13.86 24.46
CA GLU A 79 15.09 13.22 25.25
C GLU A 79 16.41 13.98 25.12
N ILE A 80 16.79 14.41 23.91
CA ILE A 80 18.00 15.21 23.70
C ILE A 80 17.89 16.55 24.42
N LYS A 81 16.75 17.24 24.32
CA LYS A 81 16.52 18.53 25.00
C LYS A 81 16.57 18.37 26.51
N GLU A 82 16.01 17.30 27.06
CA GLU A 82 16.04 17.03 28.49
C GLU A 82 17.45 16.73 28.99
N ARG A 83 18.21 15.90 28.28
CA ARG A 83 19.63 15.65 28.59
C ARG A 83 20.45 16.93 28.62
N LYS A 84 20.29 17.81 27.64
CA LYS A 84 20.98 19.11 27.61
C LYS A 84 20.63 19.98 28.83
N ARG A 85 19.36 20.02 29.23
CA ARG A 85 18.93 20.75 30.43
C ARG A 85 19.55 20.17 31.71
N GLN A 86 19.74 18.86 31.79
CA GLN A 86 20.40 18.22 32.94
C GLN A 86 21.91 18.47 32.97
N GLU A 87 22.56 18.57 31.80
CA GLU A 87 24.00 18.88 31.68
C GLU A 87 24.31 20.37 31.97
N GLU A 88 23.32 21.26 31.91
CA GLU A 88 23.43 22.70 32.22
C GLU A 88 23.20 23.06 33.71
N ILE A 89 22.88 22.07 34.56
CA ILE A 89 22.68 22.20 36.03
C ILE A 89 23.90 21.67 36.77
#